data_AF-A0A4R6KL94-F1
#
_entry.id   AF-A0A4R6KL94-F1
#
_cell.length_a   1.000
_cell.length_b   1.000
_cell.length_c   1.000
_cell.angle_alpha   90.00
_cell.angle_beta   90.00
_cell.angle_gamma   90.00
#
_symmetry.space_group_name_H-M   'P 1'
#
loop_
_entity.id
_entity.type
_entity.pdbx_description
1 polymer ?
#
loop_
_entity_poly.entity_id
_entity_poly.type
_entity_poly.pdbx_seq_one_letter_code
_entity_poly.pdbx_strand_id
1 'polypeptide(L)'
;MNTELEPPPVAPLTTAERARLRNRVMDKTRPAGPHPARRWIAPAVGVAAITAVAAGTLVVTNRPSDDSGVAGRATAAAPTAARTGLEVVPDAEATVAFVKSCERRLHVEEMKQPFTVVWARRVPGKTSKATDILMIVKGSGASGIASCLTPSGGGIWQKDPSGWTKPPTQKQGLAGLTGGTYSTSEPKPESRIWMLYRARPEIARVESRYVSNGAVGPWQRGYVDSGYAYADNRTNSDLGAGDLRQEVRAYDAQGRVVPIQAK
;
A
#
# COMPACT_ATOMS: atom_id res chain seq x y z
N MET A 1 -14.62 -12.51 46.10
CA MET A 1 -14.90 -11.06 45.95
C MET A 1 -15.50 -10.88 44.57
N ASN A 2 -16.77 -10.49 44.49
CA ASN A 2 -17.46 -10.34 43.21
C ASN A 2 -17.33 -8.88 42.76
N THR A 3 -16.88 -8.67 41.52
CA THR A 3 -16.79 -7.34 40.88
C THR A 3 -17.73 -7.30 39.68
N GLU A 4 -19.02 -7.40 39.94
CA GLU A 4 -20.05 -7.09 38.96
C GLU A 4 -20.20 -5.56 38.88
N LEU A 5 -19.47 -4.96 37.94
CA LEU A 5 -19.65 -3.56 37.56
C LEU A 5 -20.82 -3.47 36.59
N GLU A 6 -22.04 -3.62 37.10
CA GLU A 6 -23.25 -3.35 36.34
C GLU A 6 -23.33 -1.84 36.03
N PRO A 7 -23.33 -1.42 34.76
CA PRO A 7 -23.33 0.00 34.41
C PRO A 7 -24.68 0.64 34.77
N PRO A 8 -24.69 1.88 35.27
CA PRO A 8 -25.93 2.53 35.70
C PRO A 8 -26.92 2.65 34.53
N PRO A 9 -28.23 2.38 34.74
CA PRO A 9 -29.22 2.39 33.68
C PRO A 9 -29.39 3.80 33.11
N VAL A 10 -28.97 3.99 31.86
CA VAL A 10 -29.10 5.26 31.14
C VAL A 10 -30.54 5.38 30.61
N ALA A 11 -31.23 6.45 30.98
CA ALA A 11 -32.59 6.73 30.50
C ALA A 11 -32.63 6.83 28.96
N PRO A 12 -33.64 6.26 28.30
CA PRO A 12 -33.72 6.26 26.83
C PRO A 12 -33.98 7.68 26.31
N LEU A 13 -33.04 8.20 25.50
CA LEU A 13 -33.17 9.51 24.84
C LEU A 13 -34.43 9.58 23.97
N THR A 14 -35.21 10.65 24.17
CA THR A 14 -36.39 10.94 23.38
C THR A 14 -36.03 11.20 21.91
N THR A 15 -37.02 11.05 21.01
CA THR A 15 -36.82 11.28 19.57
C THR A 15 -36.31 12.69 19.27
N ALA A 16 -36.76 13.70 20.02
CA ALA A 16 -36.35 15.09 19.88
C ALA A 16 -34.88 15.32 20.30
N GLU A 17 -34.46 14.72 21.42
CA GLU A 17 -33.07 14.80 21.89
C GLU A 17 -32.12 14.08 20.93
N ARG A 18 -32.52 12.89 20.44
CA ARG A 18 -31.77 12.12 19.45
C ARG A 18 -31.57 12.90 18.15
N ALA A 19 -32.59 13.62 17.69
CA ALA A 19 -32.50 14.51 16.52
C ALA A 19 -31.54 15.70 16.75
N ARG A 20 -31.62 16.35 17.92
CA ARG A 20 -30.70 17.44 18.30
C ARG A 20 -29.24 16.97 18.38
N LEU A 21 -28.99 15.80 18.98
CA LEU A 21 -27.68 15.18 19.06
C LEU A 21 -27.14 14.85 17.66
N ARG A 22 -27.96 14.24 16.79
CA ARG A 22 -27.59 13.95 15.40
C ARG A 22 -27.20 15.21 14.63
N ASN A 23 -27.99 16.28 14.70
CA ASN A 23 -27.67 17.53 14.00
C ASN A 23 -26.36 18.14 14.50
N ARG A 24 -26.17 18.21 15.83
CA ARG A 24 -24.94 18.74 16.44
C ARG A 24 -23.68 17.92 16.08
N VAL A 25 -23.82 16.60 15.86
CA VAL A 25 -22.73 15.76 15.34
C VAL A 25 -22.48 16.06 13.86
N MET A 26 -23.53 16.11 13.03
CA MET A 26 -23.39 16.40 11.60
C MET A 26 -22.74 17.76 11.34
N ASP A 27 -23.13 18.81 12.08
CA ASP A 27 -22.54 20.14 11.99
C ASP A 27 -21.05 20.15 12.36
N LYS A 28 -20.64 19.39 13.38
CA LYS A 28 -19.22 19.22 13.75
C LYS A 28 -18.41 18.43 12.72
N THR A 29 -19.05 17.55 11.95
CA THR A 29 -18.39 16.76 10.89
C THR A 29 -18.38 17.46 9.52
N ARG A 30 -19.04 18.61 9.39
CA ARG A 30 -19.08 19.34 8.12
C ARG A 30 -17.71 19.99 7.86
N PRO A 31 -17.06 19.71 6.71
CA PRO A 31 -15.83 20.41 6.36
C PRO A 31 -16.09 21.92 6.30
N ALA A 32 -15.21 22.71 6.93
CA ALA A 32 -15.23 24.16 6.74
C ALA A 32 -15.07 24.46 5.25
N GLY A 33 -15.96 25.30 4.70
CA GLY A 33 -15.92 25.67 3.29
C GLY A 33 -14.60 26.34 2.91
N PRO A 34 -14.09 26.15 1.68
CA PRO A 34 -12.81 26.71 1.28
C PRO A 34 -12.85 28.24 1.32
N HIS A 35 -12.08 28.83 2.23
CA HIS A 35 -11.79 30.26 2.20
C HIS A 35 -11.04 30.62 0.91
N PRO A 36 -11.30 31.79 0.29
CA PRO A 36 -10.62 32.20 -0.93
C PRO A 36 -9.12 32.36 -0.69
N ALA A 37 -8.32 31.70 -1.51
CA ALA A 37 -6.87 31.61 -1.33
C ALA A 37 -6.18 32.97 -1.51
N ARG A 38 -5.51 33.45 -0.46
CA ARG A 38 -4.53 34.54 -0.59
C ARG A 38 -3.32 34.03 -1.36
N ARG A 39 -3.11 34.57 -2.57
CA ARG A 39 -1.92 34.29 -3.39
C ARG A 39 -0.68 34.84 -2.71
N TRP A 40 0.21 33.96 -2.25
CA TRP A 40 1.58 34.34 -1.90
C TRP A 40 2.48 34.09 -3.10
N ILE A 41 3.08 35.16 -3.61
CA ILE A 41 4.15 35.10 -4.60
C ILE A 41 5.45 34.99 -3.80
N ALA A 42 6.25 33.95 -4.03
CA ALA A 42 7.60 33.80 -3.48
C ALA A 42 8.62 33.86 -4.63
N PRO A 43 9.77 34.52 -4.46
CA PRO A 43 10.69 34.81 -5.55
C PRO A 43 11.47 33.57 -5.99
N ALA A 44 11.73 33.48 -7.29
CA ALA A 44 12.64 32.49 -7.85
C ALA A 44 14.10 32.89 -7.57
N VAL A 45 14.85 32.01 -6.91
CA VAL A 45 16.32 32.04 -6.89
C VAL A 45 16.79 30.69 -7.42
N GLY A 46 17.39 30.70 -8.61
CA GLY A 46 18.16 29.56 -9.10
C GLY A 46 19.65 29.77 -8.81
N VAL A 47 20.43 28.69 -8.86
CA VAL A 47 21.76 28.59 -9.53
C VAL A 47 22.40 27.21 -9.26
N ALA A 48 23.14 26.74 -10.28
CA ALA A 48 24.20 25.72 -10.29
C ALA A 48 23.89 24.21 -10.12
N ALA A 49 24.39 23.45 -11.10
CA ALA A 49 24.85 22.06 -10.98
C ALA A 49 26.12 21.99 -10.07
N ILE A 50 26.73 20.88 -9.67
CA ILE A 50 26.95 19.52 -10.24
C ILE A 50 27.16 18.54 -9.04
N THR A 51 27.44 17.24 -9.13
CA THR A 51 27.94 16.34 -10.19
C THR A 51 27.03 15.11 -10.40
N ALA A 52 27.45 14.16 -11.26
CA ALA A 52 26.75 12.89 -11.49
C ALA A 52 27.23 11.77 -10.53
N VAL A 53 26.28 11.01 -10.00
CA VAL A 53 26.49 9.60 -9.61
C VAL A 53 25.61 8.75 -10.51
N ALA A 54 26.22 7.90 -11.34
CA ALA A 54 25.52 7.03 -12.27
C ALA A 54 24.83 5.86 -11.54
N ALA A 55 23.69 6.12 -10.92
CA ALA A 55 22.70 5.11 -10.58
C ALA A 55 21.68 5.04 -11.72
N GLY A 56 21.57 3.89 -12.39
CA GLY A 56 20.76 3.73 -13.60
C GLY A 56 19.33 4.24 -13.44
N THR A 57 19.04 5.37 -14.08
CA THR A 57 17.73 6.00 -14.05
C THR A 57 16.78 5.23 -14.95
N LEU A 58 15.97 4.37 -14.35
CA LEU A 58 14.88 3.64 -14.99
C LEU A 58 13.92 4.67 -15.62
N VAL A 59 13.95 4.81 -16.95
CA VAL A 59 13.20 5.84 -17.69
C VAL A 59 11.73 5.44 -17.74
N VAL A 60 10.91 6.07 -16.89
CA VAL A 60 9.47 5.82 -16.83
C VAL A 60 8.73 6.84 -17.69
N THR A 61 8.15 6.36 -18.80
CA THR A 61 7.41 7.16 -19.77
C THR A 61 5.97 7.45 -19.29
N ASN A 62 5.80 8.52 -18.53
CA ASN A 62 4.47 9.10 -18.30
C ASN A 62 4.12 10.01 -19.48
N ARG A 63 3.19 9.58 -20.35
CA ARG A 63 2.61 10.42 -21.40
C ARG A 63 1.19 10.86 -20.97
N PRO A 64 0.93 12.15 -20.75
CA PRO A 64 -0.45 12.64 -20.69
C PRO A 64 -1.06 12.56 -22.10
N SER A 65 -2.31 12.12 -22.18
CA SER A 65 -3.14 12.23 -23.37
C SER A 65 -4.28 13.19 -23.07
N ASP A 66 -4.46 14.21 -23.89
CA ASP A 66 -5.60 15.12 -23.81
C ASP A 66 -6.85 14.43 -24.38
N ASP A 67 -7.87 14.23 -23.54
CA ASP A 67 -9.17 13.73 -23.98
C ASP A 67 -9.95 14.82 -24.73
N SER A 68 -9.93 14.76 -26.06
CA SER A 68 -10.96 15.38 -26.90
C SER A 68 -12.02 14.33 -27.23
N GLY A 69 -13.19 14.46 -26.60
CA GLY A 69 -14.21 13.41 -26.58
C GLY A 69 -15.08 13.34 -27.84
N VAL A 70 -15.35 12.11 -28.31
CA VAL A 70 -16.51 11.76 -29.13
C VAL A 70 -17.08 10.43 -28.64
N ALA A 71 -18.41 10.34 -28.54
CA ALA A 71 -19.09 9.14 -28.04
C ALA A 71 -19.12 8.02 -29.09
N GLY A 72 -18.74 6.80 -28.69
CA GLY A 72 -18.70 5.61 -29.56
C GLY A 72 -19.09 4.32 -28.84
N ARG A 73 -20.18 3.72 -29.35
CA ARG A 73 -20.75 2.37 -29.11
C ARG A 73 -19.92 1.38 -28.27
N ALA A 74 -20.51 0.86 -27.19
CA ALA A 74 -19.89 -0.14 -26.32
C ALA A 74 -19.77 -1.53 -26.99
N THR A 75 -18.61 -1.82 -27.56
CA THR A 75 -18.12 -3.20 -27.83
C THR A 75 -17.40 -3.70 -26.56
N ALA A 76 -17.48 -5.01 -26.28
CA ALA A 76 -16.97 -5.59 -25.03
C ALA A 76 -15.51 -5.21 -24.73
N ALA A 77 -15.30 -4.43 -23.67
CA ALA A 77 -13.97 -3.93 -23.31
C ALA A 77 -13.16 -4.98 -22.55
N ALA A 78 -11.94 -5.23 -23.03
CA ALA A 78 -10.87 -5.90 -22.30
C ALA A 78 -10.62 -5.22 -20.92
N PRO A 79 -10.10 -5.94 -19.91
CA PRO A 79 -10.02 -5.44 -18.54
C PRO A 79 -9.30 -4.10 -18.44
N THR A 80 -9.95 -3.14 -17.79
CA THR A 80 -9.56 -1.73 -17.75
C THR A 80 -8.31 -1.49 -16.89
N ALA A 81 -7.12 -1.69 -17.46
CA ALA A 81 -5.83 -1.32 -16.86
C ALA A 81 -5.68 0.20 -16.59
N ALA A 82 -6.46 1.04 -17.28
CA ALA A 82 -6.24 2.49 -17.37
C ALA A 82 -6.79 3.35 -16.20
N ARG A 83 -7.21 2.79 -15.05
CA ARG A 83 -7.95 3.56 -14.01
C ARG A 83 -7.18 3.96 -12.74
N THR A 84 -5.92 3.59 -12.59
CA THR A 84 -5.03 4.13 -11.56
C THR A 84 -3.62 4.26 -12.11
N GLY A 85 -3.12 5.49 -12.33
CA GLY A 85 -1.81 5.79 -12.92
C GLY A 85 -0.60 5.38 -12.05
N LEU A 86 -0.45 4.08 -11.84
CA LEU A 86 0.47 3.44 -10.89
C LEU A 86 1.07 2.13 -11.44
N GLU A 87 0.67 1.74 -12.65
CA GLU A 87 1.14 0.54 -13.34
C GLU A 87 2.51 0.80 -13.97
N VAL A 88 3.57 0.37 -13.27
CA VAL A 88 4.90 0.31 -13.84
C VAL A 88 5.03 -1.05 -14.51
N VAL A 89 5.01 -1.09 -15.84
CA VAL A 89 5.53 -2.23 -16.60
C VAL A 89 6.98 -1.90 -16.92
N PRO A 90 7.98 -2.38 -16.15
CA PRO A 90 9.38 -2.18 -16.49
C PRO A 90 9.71 -2.98 -17.74
N ASP A 91 10.59 -2.46 -18.59
CA ASP A 91 11.16 -3.23 -19.69
C ASP A 91 12.11 -4.33 -19.16
N ALA A 92 12.63 -5.16 -20.08
CA ALA A 92 13.48 -6.29 -19.72
C ALA A 92 14.82 -5.87 -19.10
N GLU A 93 15.43 -4.78 -19.56
CA GLU A 93 16.72 -4.28 -19.04
C GLU A 93 16.53 -3.67 -17.64
N ALA A 94 15.50 -2.84 -17.48
CA ALA A 94 15.05 -2.31 -16.21
C ALA A 94 14.74 -3.42 -15.19
N THR A 95 14.11 -4.51 -15.63
CA THR A 95 13.82 -5.69 -14.80
C THR A 95 15.11 -6.38 -14.36
N VAL A 96 16.06 -6.62 -15.28
CA VAL A 96 17.36 -7.23 -14.96
C VAL A 96 18.18 -6.35 -14.01
N ALA A 97 18.22 -5.05 -14.23
CA ALA A 97 18.91 -4.10 -13.35
C ALA A 97 18.28 -4.06 -11.94
N PHE A 98 16.93 -4.10 -11.86
CA PHE A 98 16.21 -4.19 -10.60
C PHE A 98 16.54 -5.49 -9.86
N VAL A 99 16.42 -6.64 -10.53
CA VAL A 99 16.70 -7.96 -9.94
C VAL A 99 18.13 -8.02 -9.42
N LYS A 100 19.13 -7.57 -10.20
CA LYS A 100 20.54 -7.54 -9.79
C LYS A 100 20.81 -6.67 -8.55
N SER A 101 20.03 -5.61 -8.36
CA SER A 101 20.07 -4.77 -7.15
C SER A 101 19.55 -5.53 -5.92
N CYS A 102 18.56 -6.38 -6.11
CA CYS A 102 17.95 -7.22 -5.08
C CYS A 102 18.78 -8.49 -4.78
N GLU A 103 19.33 -9.17 -5.79
CA GLU A 103 20.21 -10.34 -5.64
C GLU A 103 21.39 -10.06 -4.69
N ARG A 104 22.06 -8.91 -4.90
CA ARG A 104 23.17 -8.44 -4.04
C ARG A 104 22.80 -8.28 -2.57
N ARG A 105 21.52 -8.01 -2.27
CA ARG A 105 21.01 -7.71 -0.92
C ARG A 105 20.34 -8.90 -0.25
N LEU A 106 19.70 -9.75 -1.04
CA LEU A 106 18.95 -10.93 -0.60
C LEU A 106 19.78 -12.22 -0.69
N HIS A 107 21.06 -12.12 -1.10
CA HIS A 107 21.97 -13.25 -1.34
C HIS A 107 21.39 -14.31 -2.28
N VAL A 108 20.71 -13.86 -3.33
CA VAL A 108 20.02 -14.74 -4.29
C VAL A 108 20.96 -15.07 -5.44
N GLU A 109 21.68 -16.18 -5.30
CA GLU A 109 22.53 -16.72 -6.36
C GLU A 109 21.77 -17.67 -7.31
N GLU A 110 20.53 -18.06 -6.94
CA GLU A 110 19.79 -19.12 -7.64
C GLU A 110 18.77 -18.63 -8.69
N MET A 111 18.39 -17.35 -8.73
CA MET A 111 17.40 -16.86 -9.70
C MET A 111 17.95 -16.89 -11.14
N LYS A 112 17.26 -17.58 -12.05
CA LYS A 112 17.71 -17.75 -13.44
C LYS A 112 16.85 -16.93 -14.40
N GLN A 113 17.50 -16.41 -15.44
CA GLN A 113 16.82 -15.74 -16.55
C GLN A 113 16.13 -16.75 -17.49
N PRO A 114 15.12 -16.34 -18.29
CA PRO A 114 14.48 -15.02 -18.30
C PRO A 114 13.66 -14.75 -17.05
N PHE A 115 13.59 -13.48 -16.66
CA PHE A 115 12.76 -13.01 -15.55
C PHE A 115 11.34 -12.68 -16.01
N THR A 116 10.34 -13.07 -15.24
CA THR A 116 8.94 -12.69 -15.45
C THR A 116 8.49 -11.77 -14.32
N VAL A 117 8.13 -10.53 -14.65
CA VAL A 117 7.51 -9.61 -13.68
C VAL A 117 6.07 -10.06 -13.44
N VAL A 118 5.78 -10.46 -12.21
CA VAL A 118 4.46 -10.96 -11.80
C VAL A 118 3.58 -9.81 -11.29
N TRP A 119 4.20 -8.79 -10.69
CA TRP A 119 3.54 -7.60 -10.19
C TRP A 119 4.58 -6.49 -9.98
N ALA A 120 4.21 -5.24 -10.25
CA ALA A 120 5.08 -4.09 -9.99
C ALA A 120 4.24 -2.84 -9.69
N ARG A 121 4.59 -2.12 -8.63
CA ARG A 121 3.98 -0.83 -8.27
C ARG A 121 5.02 0.10 -7.63
N ARG A 122 4.83 1.41 -7.84
CA ARG A 122 5.45 2.43 -6.97
C ARG A 122 4.69 2.44 -5.64
N VAL A 123 5.43 2.39 -4.55
CA VAL A 123 4.91 2.42 -3.18
C VAL A 123 5.65 3.47 -2.35
N PRO A 124 5.07 4.00 -1.27
CA PRO A 124 5.77 4.89 -0.34
C PRO A 124 7.11 4.27 0.12
N GLY A 125 8.18 5.07 0.14
CA GLY A 125 9.55 4.58 0.37
C GLY A 125 9.91 4.45 1.84
N LYS A 126 11.20 4.27 2.16
CA LYS A 126 11.71 4.19 3.55
C LYS A 126 11.26 5.36 4.46
N THR A 127 11.10 6.55 3.89
CA THR A 127 10.53 7.74 4.54
C THR A 127 9.35 8.26 3.72
N SER A 128 8.54 9.12 4.33
CA SER A 128 7.38 9.81 3.77
C SER A 128 7.66 10.65 2.51
N LYS A 129 8.93 10.99 2.25
CA LYS A 129 9.38 11.69 1.03
C LYS A 129 10.00 10.77 -0.02
N ALA A 130 10.33 9.53 0.35
CA ALA A 130 10.90 8.55 -0.57
C ALA A 130 9.79 7.80 -1.32
N THR A 131 10.14 7.22 -2.47
CA THR A 131 9.30 6.25 -3.19
C THR A 131 10.16 5.02 -3.44
N ASP A 132 9.62 3.84 -3.13
CA ASP A 132 10.20 2.56 -3.55
C ASP A 132 9.42 2.03 -4.76
N ILE A 133 10.05 1.18 -5.57
CA ILE A 133 9.37 0.24 -6.45
C ILE A 133 9.32 -1.09 -5.71
N LEU A 134 8.11 -1.59 -5.44
CA LEU A 134 7.89 -2.98 -5.04
C LEU A 134 7.63 -3.80 -6.30
N MET A 135 8.48 -4.80 -6.54
CA MET A 135 8.34 -5.73 -7.66
C MET A 135 8.32 -7.17 -7.15
N ILE A 136 7.49 -7.99 -7.76
CA ILE A 136 7.50 -9.46 -7.63
C ILE A 136 8.03 -10.02 -8.95
N VAL A 137 9.12 -10.78 -8.90
CA VAL A 137 9.77 -11.35 -10.08
C VAL A 137 9.91 -12.86 -9.90
N LYS A 138 9.50 -13.62 -10.91
CA LYS A 138 9.72 -15.06 -11.00
C LYS A 138 10.89 -15.34 -11.94
N GLY A 139 11.82 -16.20 -11.51
CA GLY A 139 12.87 -16.71 -12.38
C GLY A 139 12.39 -17.86 -13.28
N SER A 140 13.23 -18.29 -14.21
CA SER A 140 12.94 -19.40 -15.12
C SER A 140 12.93 -20.76 -14.42
N GLY A 141 12.10 -21.68 -14.92
CA GLY A 141 11.96 -23.02 -14.37
C GLY A 141 11.58 -23.03 -12.88
N ALA A 142 12.42 -23.68 -12.08
CA ALA A 142 12.27 -23.83 -10.63
C ALA A 142 13.20 -22.91 -9.80
N SER A 143 13.69 -21.80 -10.38
CA SER A 143 14.58 -20.86 -9.69
C SER A 143 13.90 -19.92 -8.68
N GLY A 144 12.60 -20.17 -8.41
CA GLY A 144 11.84 -19.50 -7.37
C GLY A 144 11.24 -18.16 -7.77
N ILE A 145 10.87 -17.40 -6.75
CA ILE A 145 10.27 -16.07 -6.85
C ILE A 145 10.91 -15.14 -5.81
N ALA A 146 11.09 -13.89 -6.17
CA ALA A 146 11.54 -12.84 -5.29
C ALA A 146 10.53 -11.70 -5.23
N SER A 147 10.48 -11.01 -4.09
CA SER A 147 9.93 -9.67 -4.00
C SER A 147 10.94 -8.74 -3.34
N CYS A 148 10.93 -7.48 -3.75
CA CYS A 148 11.96 -6.53 -3.33
C CYS A 148 11.43 -5.10 -3.43
N LEU A 149 11.85 -4.26 -2.49
CA LEU A 149 11.68 -2.81 -2.46
C LEU A 149 13.00 -2.15 -2.85
N THR A 150 12.99 -1.36 -3.93
CA THR A 150 14.15 -0.57 -4.36
C THR A 150 13.79 0.91 -4.37
N PRO A 151 14.56 1.82 -3.73
CA PRO A 151 15.89 1.60 -3.17
C PRO A 151 15.97 1.06 -1.73
N SER A 152 14.89 1.04 -0.93
CA SER A 152 14.99 0.77 0.52
C SER A 152 15.57 -0.59 0.94
N GLY A 153 15.49 -1.62 0.09
CA GLY A 153 16.21 -2.89 0.24
C GLY A 153 15.48 -4.00 1.00
N GLY A 154 14.27 -3.76 1.50
CA GLY A 154 13.44 -4.83 2.07
C GLY A 154 12.97 -5.81 0.99
N GLY A 155 13.01 -7.11 1.26
CA GLY A 155 12.59 -8.12 0.29
C GLY A 155 12.72 -9.54 0.81
N ILE A 156 12.34 -10.50 -0.02
CA ILE A 156 12.48 -11.94 0.24
C ILE A 156 12.62 -12.69 -1.08
N TRP A 157 13.35 -13.81 -1.06
CA TRP A 157 13.33 -14.82 -2.11
C TRP A 157 12.88 -16.16 -1.55
N GLN A 158 12.16 -16.92 -2.36
CA GLN A 158 11.67 -18.26 -2.02
C GLN A 158 11.85 -19.19 -3.22
N LYS A 159 12.57 -20.29 -3.00
CA LYS A 159 12.80 -21.35 -4.00
C LYS A 159 11.51 -22.07 -4.41
N ASP A 160 10.63 -22.33 -3.43
CA ASP A 160 9.26 -22.80 -3.68
C ASP A 160 8.27 -21.61 -3.67
N PRO A 161 7.68 -21.25 -4.82
CA PRO A 161 6.68 -20.18 -4.92
C PRO A 161 5.24 -20.66 -4.64
N SER A 162 5.03 -21.84 -4.04
CA SER A 162 3.69 -22.38 -3.75
C SER A 162 2.80 -21.40 -2.98
N GLY A 163 3.35 -20.69 -1.97
CA GLY A 163 2.64 -19.64 -1.23
C GLY A 163 2.25 -18.42 -2.06
N TRP A 164 3.02 -18.09 -3.10
CA TRP A 164 2.79 -16.93 -3.99
C TRP A 164 1.75 -17.19 -5.07
N THR A 165 1.60 -18.46 -5.45
CA THR A 165 0.75 -18.88 -6.56
C THR A 165 -0.61 -19.37 -6.10
N LYS A 166 -0.66 -20.07 -4.96
CA LYS A 166 -1.90 -20.58 -4.37
C LYS A 166 -2.82 -19.44 -3.92
N PRO A 167 -4.06 -19.33 -4.44
CA PRO A 167 -4.99 -18.31 -3.98
C PRO A 167 -5.42 -18.58 -2.52
N PRO A 168 -5.71 -17.53 -1.72
CA PRO A 168 -6.21 -17.72 -0.36
C PRO A 168 -7.56 -18.44 -0.36
N THR A 169 -7.85 -19.22 0.67
CA THR A 169 -9.16 -19.86 0.82
C THR A 169 -10.26 -18.83 1.10
N GLN A 170 -11.53 -19.19 0.87
CA GLN A 170 -12.66 -18.28 1.04
C GLN A 170 -12.72 -17.62 2.43
N LYS A 171 -12.34 -18.35 3.49
CA LYS A 171 -12.27 -17.83 4.86
C LYS A 171 -11.09 -16.89 5.11
N GLN A 172 -9.98 -17.08 4.39
CA GLN A 172 -8.78 -16.25 4.54
C GLN A 172 -8.93 -14.90 3.83
N GLY A 173 -9.36 -14.91 2.56
CA GLY A 173 -9.45 -13.71 1.71
C GLY A 173 -8.09 -13.15 1.28
N LEU A 174 -7.20 -12.92 2.23
CA LEU A 174 -5.80 -12.55 2.05
C LEU A 174 -4.89 -13.64 2.63
N ALA A 175 -3.71 -13.84 2.05
CA ALA A 175 -2.64 -14.65 2.62
C ALA A 175 -1.34 -13.84 2.61
N GLY A 176 -0.69 -13.69 3.77
CA GLY A 176 0.57 -12.95 3.88
C GLY A 176 1.69 -13.66 3.12
N LEU A 177 2.44 -12.91 2.32
CA LEU A 177 3.59 -13.41 1.56
C LEU A 177 4.91 -12.95 2.18
N THR A 178 4.96 -11.66 2.52
CA THR A 178 6.10 -11.01 3.18
C THR A 178 5.65 -9.69 3.78
N GLY A 179 6.49 -9.10 4.61
CA GLY A 179 6.27 -7.80 5.22
C GLY A 179 7.52 -7.31 5.92
N GLY A 180 7.42 -6.14 6.54
CA GLY A 180 8.50 -5.60 7.34
C GLY A 180 8.06 -4.44 8.20
N THR A 181 8.72 -4.32 9.35
CA THR A 181 8.68 -3.15 10.22
C THR A 181 9.98 -2.36 10.04
N TYR A 182 9.89 -1.04 10.15
CA TYR A 182 11.03 -0.14 10.11
C TYR A 182 10.76 1.08 11.00
N SER A 183 11.79 1.63 11.64
CA SER A 183 11.72 2.93 12.33
C SER A 183 12.94 3.78 12.00
N THR A 184 12.76 5.08 11.72
CA THR A 184 13.88 6.03 11.75
C THR A 184 14.11 6.52 13.18
N SER A 185 15.37 6.81 13.51
CA SER A 185 15.71 7.51 14.75
C SER A 185 15.28 8.98 14.74
N GLU A 186 15.53 9.66 15.86
CA GLU A 186 15.46 11.11 16.03
C GLU A 186 16.18 11.92 14.91
N PRO A 187 15.80 13.20 14.69
CA PRO A 187 14.85 14.02 15.47
C PRO A 187 13.39 13.94 15.01
N LYS A 188 13.09 13.11 14.00
CA LYS A 188 11.73 12.88 13.49
C LYS A 188 11.54 11.38 13.23
N PRO A 189 11.22 10.58 14.25
CA PRO A 189 11.01 9.16 14.06
C PRO A 189 9.78 8.91 13.19
N GLU A 190 9.96 8.13 12.12
CA GLU A 190 8.92 7.61 11.25
C GLU A 190 8.95 6.09 11.35
N SER A 191 7.98 5.51 12.06
CA SER A 191 7.76 4.06 12.07
C SER A 191 6.82 3.65 10.95
N ARG A 192 7.16 2.55 10.30
CA ARG A 192 6.47 1.95 9.15
C ARG A 192 6.25 0.46 9.44
N ILE A 193 5.04 -0.03 9.18
CA ILE A 193 4.74 -1.46 9.03
C ILE A 193 4.08 -1.68 7.68
N TRP A 194 4.58 -2.64 6.90
CA TRP A 194 4.03 -2.97 5.59
C TRP A 194 3.93 -4.48 5.40
N MET A 195 2.95 -4.90 4.59
CA MET A 195 2.70 -6.29 4.23
C MET A 195 2.29 -6.40 2.76
N LEU A 196 2.80 -7.45 2.12
CA LEU A 196 2.39 -7.92 0.80
C LEU A 196 1.59 -9.21 0.97
N TYR A 197 0.43 -9.27 0.34
CA TYR A 197 -0.51 -10.39 0.40
C TYR A 197 -0.78 -10.95 -1.00
N ARG A 198 -1.05 -12.26 -1.08
CA ARG A 198 -1.90 -12.81 -2.13
C ARG A 198 -3.35 -12.52 -1.74
N ALA A 199 -4.14 -12.02 -2.69
CA ALA A 199 -5.54 -11.67 -2.51
C ALA A 199 -6.45 -12.56 -3.36
N ARG A 200 -7.66 -12.83 -2.87
CA ARG A 200 -8.69 -13.49 -3.68
C ARG A 200 -9.25 -12.54 -4.77
N PRO A 201 -9.69 -13.05 -5.93
CA PRO A 201 -10.10 -12.23 -7.07
C PRO A 201 -11.25 -11.26 -6.80
N GLU A 202 -12.15 -11.53 -5.85
CA GLU A 202 -13.23 -10.59 -5.52
C GLU A 202 -12.79 -9.37 -4.69
N ILE A 203 -11.58 -9.39 -4.10
CA ILE A 203 -11.09 -8.28 -3.30
C ILE A 203 -10.64 -7.16 -4.24
N ALA A 204 -11.34 -6.02 -4.19
CA ALA A 204 -11.06 -4.83 -5.00
C ALA A 204 -10.38 -3.72 -4.20
N ARG A 205 -10.40 -3.78 -2.86
CA ARG A 205 -9.74 -2.82 -1.96
C ARG A 205 -9.34 -3.52 -0.67
N VAL A 206 -8.16 -3.17 -0.16
CA VAL A 206 -7.77 -3.41 1.23
C VAL A 206 -7.57 -2.09 1.96
N GLU A 207 -7.80 -2.10 3.26
CA GLU A 207 -7.38 -1.05 4.16
C GLU A 207 -6.66 -1.68 5.35
N SER A 208 -5.67 -0.98 5.87
CA SER A 208 -4.86 -1.43 6.99
C SER A 208 -4.68 -0.34 8.02
N ARG A 209 -4.41 -0.72 9.27
CA ARG A 209 -3.98 0.21 10.33
C ARG A 209 -2.94 -0.47 11.22
N TYR A 210 -2.05 0.33 11.80
CA TYR A 210 -1.20 -0.18 12.86
C TYR A 210 -1.96 -0.24 14.19
N VAL A 211 -1.57 -1.17 15.04
CA VAL A 211 -1.95 -1.29 16.46
C VAL A 211 -0.67 -1.47 17.24
N SER A 212 -0.46 -0.68 18.29
CA SER A 212 0.72 -0.78 19.16
C SER A 212 0.37 -0.30 20.55
N ASN A 213 0.63 -1.13 21.57
CA ASN A 213 0.43 -0.82 22.99
C ASN A 213 -0.93 -0.18 23.33
N GLY A 214 -2.00 -0.70 22.72
CA GLY A 214 -3.38 -0.21 22.87
C GLY A 214 -3.72 1.04 22.04
N ALA A 215 -2.73 1.75 21.51
CA ALA A 215 -2.93 2.80 20.52
C ALA A 215 -3.21 2.19 19.13
N VAL A 216 -4.07 2.86 18.36
CA VAL A 216 -4.58 2.37 17.08
C VAL A 216 -4.51 3.49 16.05
N GLY A 217 -3.87 3.21 14.92
CA GLY A 217 -3.75 4.14 13.80
C GLY A 217 -5.05 4.32 13.01
N PRO A 218 -5.13 5.37 12.17
CA PRO A 218 -6.22 5.52 11.22
C PRO A 218 -6.16 4.40 10.17
N TRP A 219 -7.32 4.01 9.63
CA TRP A 219 -7.38 3.14 8.46
C TRP A 219 -6.80 3.86 7.24
N GLN A 220 -5.79 3.26 6.63
CA GLN A 220 -5.13 3.73 5.43
C GLN A 220 -5.42 2.76 4.28
N ARG A 221 -5.66 3.30 3.09
CA ARG A 221 -6.00 2.51 1.90
C ARG A 221 -4.74 1.87 1.32
N GLY A 222 -4.76 0.55 1.18
CA GLY A 222 -3.75 -0.18 0.45
C GLY A 222 -4.09 -0.32 -1.03
N TYR A 223 -3.20 -0.97 -1.77
CA TYR A 223 -3.32 -1.25 -3.19
C TYR A 223 -3.79 -2.69 -3.38
N VAL A 224 -4.64 -2.94 -4.38
CA VAL A 224 -5.01 -4.30 -4.80
C VAL A 224 -4.99 -4.33 -6.31
N ASP A 225 -4.26 -5.30 -6.88
CA ASP A 225 -4.22 -5.54 -8.32
C ASP A 225 -3.67 -6.95 -8.63
N SER A 226 -4.10 -7.56 -9.73
CA SER A 226 -3.57 -8.83 -10.25
C SER A 226 -3.53 -9.99 -9.23
N GLY A 227 -4.46 -9.96 -8.27
CA GLY A 227 -4.55 -10.91 -7.15
C GLY A 227 -3.46 -10.71 -6.07
N TYR A 228 -2.80 -9.56 -6.03
CA TYR A 228 -1.91 -9.15 -4.93
C TYR A 228 -2.48 -7.92 -4.24
N ALA A 229 -2.20 -7.80 -2.94
CA ALA A 229 -2.55 -6.61 -2.18
C ALA A 229 -1.36 -6.12 -1.35
N TYR A 230 -1.16 -4.80 -1.32
CA TYR A 230 -0.08 -4.15 -0.58
C TYR A 230 -0.65 -3.17 0.44
N ALA A 231 -0.26 -3.34 1.70
CA ALA A 231 -0.64 -2.52 2.83
C ALA A 231 0.61 -1.84 3.41
N ASP A 232 0.55 -0.54 3.66
CA ASP A 232 1.62 0.26 4.28
C ASP A 232 0.97 1.17 5.31
N ASN A 233 1.46 1.13 6.55
CA ASN A 233 1.03 1.98 7.64
C ASN A 233 2.21 2.71 8.26
N ARG A 234 1.99 3.98 8.59
CA ARG A 234 3.02 4.89 9.11
C ARG A 234 2.53 5.72 10.29
N THR A 235 3.47 6.08 11.16
CA THR A 235 3.31 7.11 12.18
C THR A 235 4.59 7.93 12.35
N ASN A 236 4.44 9.19 12.77
CA ASN A 236 5.55 10.09 13.12
C ASN A 236 5.90 9.94 14.61
N SER A 237 6.10 8.71 15.06
CA SER A 237 6.39 8.34 16.45
C SER A 237 7.30 7.13 16.42
N ASP A 238 8.26 7.04 17.34
CA ASP A 238 9.09 5.85 17.45
C ASP A 238 8.28 4.73 18.11
N LEU A 239 7.78 3.81 17.31
CA LEU A 239 7.12 2.59 17.76
C LEU A 239 8.09 1.42 17.59
N GLY A 240 8.35 0.73 18.70
CA GLY A 240 9.17 -0.48 18.72
C GLY A 240 8.63 -1.52 17.75
N ALA A 241 9.51 -2.08 16.91
CA ALA A 241 9.15 -3.05 15.88
C ALA A 241 8.41 -4.29 16.42
N GLY A 242 8.67 -4.70 17.66
CA GLY A 242 8.01 -5.83 18.33
C GLY A 242 6.57 -5.56 18.78
N ASP A 243 6.22 -4.30 19.02
CA ASP A 243 4.90 -3.88 19.50
C ASP A 243 3.95 -3.52 18.35
N LEU A 244 4.49 -3.39 17.13
CA LEU A 244 3.75 -3.04 15.92
C LEU A 244 3.03 -4.25 15.33
N ARG A 245 1.70 -4.25 15.42
CA ARG A 245 0.81 -5.18 14.69
C ARG A 245 0.08 -4.43 13.58
N GLN A 246 -0.24 -5.12 12.49
CA GLN A 246 -1.10 -4.59 11.44
C GLN A 246 -2.45 -5.29 11.48
N GLU A 247 -3.52 -4.52 11.60
CA GLU A 247 -4.87 -4.99 11.30
C GLU A 247 -5.20 -4.65 9.84
N VAL A 248 -5.89 -5.55 9.17
CA VAL A 248 -6.31 -5.39 7.77
C VAL A 248 -7.81 -5.68 7.66
N ARG A 249 -8.46 -5.04 6.69
CA ARG A 249 -9.81 -5.36 6.24
C ARG A 249 -9.88 -5.33 4.72
N ALA A 250 -10.61 -6.27 4.14
CA ALA A 250 -10.77 -6.41 2.70
C ALA A 250 -12.20 -6.04 2.27
N TYR A 251 -12.32 -5.56 1.05
CA TYR A 251 -13.59 -5.14 0.45
C TYR A 251 -13.72 -5.65 -0.98
N ASP A 252 -14.95 -5.98 -1.37
CA ASP A 252 -15.29 -6.27 -2.76
C ASP A 252 -15.48 -5.00 -3.60
N ALA A 253 -15.74 -5.18 -4.90
CA ALA A 253 -15.97 -4.09 -5.84
C ALA A 253 -17.21 -3.24 -5.51
N GLN A 254 -18.15 -3.75 -4.70
CA GLN A 254 -19.33 -3.03 -4.22
C GLN A 254 -19.07 -2.33 -2.88
N GLY A 255 -17.85 -2.43 -2.33
CA GLY A 255 -17.48 -1.84 -1.05
C GLY A 255 -17.99 -2.60 0.17
N ARG A 256 -18.51 -3.83 0.00
CA ARG A 256 -18.93 -4.70 1.11
C ARG A 256 -17.69 -5.35 1.73
N VAL A 257 -17.70 -5.54 3.04
CA VAL A 257 -16.58 -6.19 3.75
C VAL A 257 -16.50 -7.67 3.34
N VAL A 258 -15.34 -8.09 2.87
CA VAL A 258 -15.01 -9.51 2.67
C VAL A 258 -14.49 -10.06 4.00
N PRO A 259 -15.11 -11.10 4.58
CA PRO A 259 -14.59 -11.72 5.80
C PRO A 259 -13.18 -12.26 5.57
N ILE A 260 -12.23 -11.84 6.41
CA ILE A 260 -10.86 -12.35 6.39
C ILE A 260 -10.51 -12.91 7.77
N GLN A 261 -10.07 -14.16 7.79
CA GLN A 261 -9.44 -14.78 8.96
C GLN A 261 -7.93 -14.58 8.83
N ALA A 262 -7.36 -13.79 9.75
CA ALA A 262 -5.92 -13.74 9.92
C ALA A 262 -5.40 -15.15 10.26
N LYS A 263 -4.32 -15.56 9.61
CA LYS A 263 -3.59 -16.81 9.85
C LYS A 263 -2.11 -16.48 9.97
#